data_AF-A0A9W9QM16-F1
#
_entry.id   AF-A0A9W9QM16-F1
#
_cell.length_a   1.000
_cell.length_b   1.000
_cell.length_c   1.000
_cell.angle_alpha   90.00
_cell.angle_beta   90.00
_cell.angle_gamma   90.00
#
_symmetry.space_group_name_H-M   'P 1'
#
loop_
_entity.id
_entity.type
_entity.pdbx_description
1 polymer ?
#
loop_
_entity_poly.entity_id
_entity_poly.type
_entity_poly.pdbx_seq_one_letter_code
_entity_poly.pdbx_strand_id
1 'polypeptide(L)'
;MPNLHSLPEGTWPESAIRNNGPDNLVLERAKLRELAEGWPCYRDACEWENFESIFHPGAYVYTTWSGRVSYLDFMAASQAGMDKGAFIMHRCHGVTTDITSDATRAVTKMKATITQRFKIDGVEVDAEADCRFCFFFEKVDGRWGLNL
;
A
#
# COMPACT_ATOMS: atom_id res chain seq x y z
N MET A 1 9.83 31.49 11.26
CA MET A 1 9.27 30.54 10.27
C MET A 1 9.58 29.13 10.74
N PRO A 2 8.71 28.14 10.52
CA PRO A 2 9.00 26.75 10.86
C PRO A 2 10.21 26.26 10.07
N ASN A 3 11.01 25.38 10.68
CA ASN A 3 12.11 24.71 9.99
C ASN A 3 11.52 23.73 8.97
N LEU A 4 11.79 23.96 7.68
CA LEU A 4 11.34 23.12 6.57
C LEU A 4 12.45 22.21 6.02
N HIS A 5 13.61 22.18 6.66
CA HIS A 5 14.81 21.49 6.19
C HIS A 5 15.21 20.30 7.06
N SER A 6 14.59 20.13 8.22
CA SER A 6 14.78 18.95 9.07
C SER A 6 13.45 18.42 9.59
N LEU A 7 13.44 17.12 9.88
CA LEU A 7 12.34 16.47 10.56
C LEU A 7 12.61 16.43 12.06
N PRO A 8 11.56 16.33 12.90
CA PRO A 8 11.74 16.11 14.33
C PRO A 8 12.63 14.89 14.62
N GLU A 9 13.37 14.94 15.73
CA GLU A 9 14.09 13.77 16.24
C GLU A 9 13.15 12.58 16.41
N GLY A 10 13.64 11.37 16.10
CA GLY A 10 12.82 10.15 16.15
C GLY A 10 11.82 9.96 15.00
N THR A 11 11.77 10.87 14.01
CA THR A 11 10.89 10.69 12.83
C THR A 11 11.25 9.45 12.01
N TRP A 12 12.53 9.08 12.00
CA TRP A 12 13.05 7.97 11.22
C TRP A 12 13.41 6.79 12.13
N PRO A 13 13.00 5.54 11.80
CA PRO A 13 13.57 4.37 12.47
C PRO A 13 15.08 4.31 12.24
N GLU A 14 15.83 4.26 13.35
CA GLU A 14 17.30 4.23 13.38
C GLU A 14 17.87 2.88 12.90
N SER A 15 17.14 1.80 13.11
CA SER A 15 17.55 0.43 12.72
C SER A 15 17.17 0.04 11.29
N ALA A 16 16.50 0.94 10.55
CA ALA A 16 16.06 0.66 9.19
C ALA A 16 17.02 1.21 8.14
N ILE A 17 17.31 0.39 7.13
CA ILE A 17 18.18 0.71 6.00
C ILE A 17 17.30 1.15 4.83
N ARG A 18 17.61 2.32 4.25
CA ARG A 18 16.82 2.93 3.16
C ARG A 18 17.50 2.84 1.80
N ASN A 19 18.66 3.47 1.70
CA ASN A 19 19.41 3.66 0.46
C ASN A 19 20.74 2.93 0.55
N ASN A 20 21.18 2.34 -0.57
CA ASN A 20 22.48 1.67 -0.71
C ASN A 20 22.76 0.66 0.43
N GLY A 21 21.73 -0.08 0.83
CA GLY A 21 21.89 -1.18 1.76
C GLY A 21 22.69 -2.33 1.13
N PRO A 22 23.15 -3.30 1.95
CA PRO A 22 23.90 -4.44 1.45
C PRO A 22 23.09 -5.26 0.43
N ASP A 23 23.80 -5.94 -0.47
CA ASP A 23 23.21 -6.64 -1.62
C ASP A 23 22.14 -7.67 -1.23
N ASN A 24 22.27 -8.30 -0.06
CA ASN A 24 21.29 -9.25 0.45
C ASN A 24 19.90 -8.62 0.65
N LEU A 25 19.80 -7.30 0.85
CA LEU A 25 18.53 -6.59 1.00
C LEU A 25 17.94 -6.13 -0.34
N VAL A 26 18.68 -6.20 -1.44
CA VAL A 26 18.20 -5.77 -2.76
C VAL A 26 17.04 -6.66 -3.21
N LEU A 27 17.19 -7.98 -3.13
CA LEU A 27 16.12 -8.92 -3.48
C LEU A 27 14.91 -8.80 -2.54
N GLU A 28 15.15 -8.52 -1.27
CA GLU A 28 14.07 -8.34 -0.29
C GLU A 28 13.26 -7.08 -0.59
N ARG A 29 13.91 -5.97 -0.96
CA ARG A 29 13.22 -4.76 -1.44
C ARG A 29 12.46 -4.99 -2.75
N ALA A 30 12.97 -5.83 -3.65
CA ALA A 30 12.27 -6.17 -4.88
C ALA A 30 10.94 -6.91 -4.59
N LYS A 31 10.97 -7.90 -3.68
CA LYS A 31 9.75 -8.60 -3.21
C LYS A 31 8.75 -7.63 -2.56
N LEU A 32 9.23 -6.72 -1.72
CA LEU A 32 8.38 -5.72 -1.06
C LEU A 32 7.76 -4.73 -2.04
N ARG A 33 8.49 -4.34 -3.09
CA ARG A 33 7.98 -3.50 -4.17
C ARG A 33 6.93 -4.23 -5.00
N GLU A 34 7.17 -5.50 -5.33
CA GLU A 34 6.20 -6.37 -6.02
C GLU A 34 4.87 -6.43 -5.25
N LEU A 35 4.91 -6.70 -3.95
CA LEU A 35 3.71 -6.73 -3.10
C LEU A 35 3.00 -5.36 -3.03
N ALA A 36 3.77 -4.27 -2.88
CA ALA A 36 3.22 -2.92 -2.77
C ALA A 36 2.55 -2.45 -4.08
N GLU A 37 3.12 -2.78 -5.24
CA GLU A 37 2.55 -2.47 -6.56
C GLU A 37 1.43 -3.44 -6.93
N GLY A 38 1.47 -4.68 -6.42
CA GLY A 38 0.39 -5.65 -6.54
C GLY A 38 -0.91 -5.17 -5.88
N TRP A 39 -0.83 -4.42 -4.76
CA TRP A 39 -2.01 -3.89 -4.05
C TRP A 39 -3.02 -3.23 -4.98
N PRO A 40 -2.69 -2.12 -5.68
CA PRO A 40 -3.63 -1.52 -6.60
C PRO A 40 -3.84 -2.36 -7.85
N CYS A 41 -2.78 -2.96 -8.41
CA CYS A 41 -2.87 -3.66 -9.69
C CYS A 41 -3.85 -4.83 -9.67
N TYR A 42 -3.79 -5.68 -8.64
CA TYR A 42 -4.69 -6.83 -8.52
C TYR A 42 -6.12 -6.41 -8.18
N ARG A 43 -6.30 -5.46 -7.25
CA ARG A 43 -7.62 -4.98 -6.87
C ARG A 43 -8.35 -4.34 -8.06
N ASP A 44 -7.66 -3.49 -8.79
CA ASP A 44 -8.23 -2.75 -9.92
C ASP A 44 -8.63 -3.69 -11.07
N ALA A 45 -7.91 -4.81 -11.23
CA ALA A 45 -8.16 -5.84 -12.24
C ALA A 45 -9.07 -7.00 -11.76
N CYS A 46 -9.62 -6.94 -10.54
CA CYS A 46 -10.41 -8.02 -9.94
C CYS A 46 -9.64 -9.35 -9.74
N GLU A 47 -8.31 -9.31 -9.65
CA GLU A 47 -7.47 -10.48 -9.37
C GLU A 47 -7.46 -10.81 -7.87
N TRP A 48 -8.62 -11.17 -7.32
CA TRP A 48 -8.83 -11.26 -5.87
C TRP A 48 -7.94 -12.28 -5.17
N GLU A 49 -7.62 -13.41 -5.81
CA GLU A 49 -6.69 -14.41 -5.27
C GLU A 49 -5.26 -13.85 -5.13
N ASN A 50 -4.79 -13.11 -6.15
CA ASN A 50 -3.49 -12.44 -6.10
C ASN A 50 -3.50 -11.32 -5.08
N PHE A 51 -4.60 -10.56 -4.98
CA PHE A 51 -4.76 -9.50 -3.98
C PHE A 51 -4.71 -10.06 -2.55
N GLU A 52 -5.43 -11.16 -2.27
CA GLU A 52 -5.40 -11.84 -0.98
C GLU A 52 -3.99 -12.34 -0.62
N SER A 53 -3.23 -12.82 -1.61
CA SER A 53 -1.87 -13.35 -1.38
C SER A 53 -0.87 -12.33 -0.81
N ILE A 54 -1.17 -11.04 -0.89
CA ILE A 54 -0.33 -9.96 -0.34
C ILE A 54 -0.37 -9.94 1.19
N PHE A 55 -1.44 -10.45 1.81
CA PHE A 55 -1.70 -10.31 3.23
C PHE A 55 -1.22 -11.52 4.04
N HIS A 56 -0.72 -11.27 5.24
CA HIS A 56 -0.69 -12.32 6.26
C HIS A 56 -2.08 -12.47 6.91
N PRO A 57 -2.40 -13.66 7.46
CA PRO A 57 -3.61 -13.86 8.24
C PRO A 57 -3.73 -12.83 9.37
N GLY A 58 -4.90 -12.22 9.50
CA GLY A 58 -5.15 -11.21 10.53
C GLY A 58 -4.67 -9.80 10.19
N ALA A 59 -4.21 -9.55 8.96
CA ALA A 59 -3.85 -8.22 8.51
C ALA A 59 -5.03 -7.25 8.51
N TYR A 60 -4.72 -5.96 8.66
CA TYR A 60 -5.69 -4.88 8.63
C TYR A 60 -5.42 -3.92 7.49
N VAL A 61 -6.47 -3.24 7.06
CA VAL A 61 -6.41 -2.15 6.08
C VAL A 61 -6.98 -0.90 6.74
N TYR A 62 -6.31 0.23 6.54
CA TYR A 62 -6.81 1.53 6.97
C TYR A 62 -7.00 2.45 5.78
N THR A 63 -8.23 2.89 5.55
CA THR A 63 -8.55 3.96 4.60
C THR A 63 -9.39 5.04 5.27
N THR A 64 -9.48 6.20 4.64
CA THR A 64 -10.30 7.34 5.13
C THR A 64 -11.79 7.02 5.19
N TRP A 65 -12.28 6.08 4.38
CA TRP A 65 -13.70 5.72 4.29
C TRP A 65 -14.05 4.42 5.01
N SER A 66 -13.10 3.48 5.15
CA SER A 66 -13.31 2.23 5.89
C SER A 66 -12.94 2.33 7.37
N GLY A 67 -12.07 3.28 7.73
CA GLY A 67 -11.33 3.18 8.99
C GLY A 67 -10.47 1.90 9.01
N ARG A 68 -10.17 1.39 10.22
CA ARG A 68 -9.43 0.14 10.41
C ARG A 68 -10.36 -1.07 10.30
N VAL A 69 -10.20 -1.87 9.25
CA VAL A 69 -10.98 -3.10 9.02
C VAL A 69 -10.04 -4.27 8.71
N SER A 70 -10.52 -5.52 8.84
CA SER A 70 -9.73 -6.67 8.39
C SER A 70 -9.54 -6.62 6.87
N TYR A 71 -8.48 -7.24 6.35
CA TYR A 71 -8.26 -7.28 4.90
C TYR A 71 -9.41 -7.99 4.16
N LEU A 72 -10.02 -9.01 4.78
CA LEU A 72 -11.18 -9.72 4.24
C LEU A 72 -12.41 -8.82 4.13
N ASP A 73 -12.69 -8.01 5.17
CA ASP A 73 -13.80 -7.05 5.15
C ASP A 73 -13.55 -5.97 4.09
N PHE A 74 -12.30 -5.52 3.94
CA PHE A 74 -11.92 -4.57 2.90
C PHE A 74 -12.12 -5.13 1.48
N MET A 75 -11.75 -6.39 1.26
CA MET A 75 -11.98 -7.09 -0.01
C MET A 75 -13.48 -7.22 -0.31
N ALA A 76 -14.27 -7.68 0.65
CA ALA A 76 -15.72 -7.81 0.50
C ALA A 76 -16.38 -6.44 0.20
N ALA A 77 -15.97 -5.39 0.91
CA ALA A 77 -16.45 -4.03 0.65
C ALA A 77 -16.03 -3.52 -0.73
N SER A 78 -14.82 -3.85 -1.20
CA SER A 78 -14.34 -3.49 -2.54
C SER A 78 -15.17 -4.18 -3.62
N GLN A 79 -15.41 -5.49 -3.52
CA GLN A 79 -16.26 -6.25 -4.44
C GLN A 79 -17.68 -5.68 -4.48
N ALA A 80 -18.30 -5.46 -3.31
CA ALA A 80 -19.65 -4.89 -3.22
C ALA A 80 -19.73 -3.46 -3.77
N GLY A 81 -18.63 -2.69 -3.73
CA GLY A 81 -18.53 -1.39 -4.39
C GLY A 81 -18.52 -1.53 -5.90
N MET A 82 -17.75 -2.47 -6.44
CA MET A 82 -17.68 -2.74 -7.88
C MET A 82 -19.02 -3.22 -8.43
N ASP A 83 -19.76 -4.06 -7.70
CA ASP A 83 -21.12 -4.49 -8.07
C ASP A 83 -22.10 -3.31 -8.19
N LYS A 84 -21.82 -2.20 -7.48
CA LYS A 84 -22.58 -0.94 -7.54
C LYS A 84 -22.02 0.04 -8.56
N GLY A 85 -21.05 -0.38 -9.37
CA GLY A 85 -20.42 0.43 -10.41
C GLY A 85 -19.28 1.33 -9.92
N ALA A 86 -18.77 1.15 -8.70
CA ALA A 86 -17.63 1.91 -8.20
C ALA A 86 -16.30 1.34 -8.72
N PHE A 87 -15.97 1.70 -9.97
CA PHE A 87 -14.68 1.38 -10.58
C PHE A 87 -13.63 2.42 -10.20
N ILE A 88 -12.71 2.03 -9.32
CA ILE A 88 -11.65 2.88 -8.76
C ILE A 88 -10.32 2.40 -9.29
N MET A 89 -9.58 3.26 -9.98
CA MET A 89 -8.30 2.93 -10.62
C MET A 89 -7.14 3.69 -9.96
N HIS A 90 -5.96 3.09 -9.91
CA HIS A 90 -4.77 3.67 -9.29
C HIS A 90 -3.62 3.78 -10.30
N ARG A 91 -3.01 4.95 -10.38
CA ARG A 91 -1.71 5.16 -11.03
C ARG A 91 -0.61 5.15 -9.97
N CYS A 92 0.28 4.18 -10.04
CA CYS A 92 1.44 4.08 -9.15
C CYS A 92 2.58 4.97 -9.64
N HIS A 93 3.23 5.69 -8.72
CA HIS A 93 4.35 6.58 -9.03
C HIS A 93 5.66 6.02 -8.47
N GLY A 94 6.09 6.56 -7.32
CA GLY A 94 7.35 6.21 -6.68
C GLY A 94 7.14 5.35 -5.44
N VAL A 95 8.00 4.35 -5.28
CA VAL A 95 8.04 3.43 -4.14
C VAL A 95 9.37 3.58 -3.40
N THR A 96 9.33 3.61 -2.08
CA THR A 96 10.52 3.61 -1.21
C THR A 96 10.31 2.63 -0.07
N THR A 97 11.37 1.93 0.35
CA THR A 97 11.29 0.90 1.39
C THR A 97 12.38 1.08 2.42
N ASP A 98 11.95 1.21 3.67
CA ASP A 98 12.79 1.19 4.86
C ASP A 98 12.73 -0.24 5.42
N ILE A 99 13.84 -0.98 5.45
CA ILE A 99 13.89 -2.41 5.82
C ILE A 99 14.91 -2.65 6.94
N THR A 100 14.59 -3.52 7.90
CA THR A 100 15.54 -3.90 8.97
C THR A 100 16.73 -4.68 8.42
N SER A 101 17.88 -4.62 9.10
CA SER A 101 19.12 -5.27 8.66
C SER A 101 19.02 -6.80 8.56
N ASP A 102 18.17 -7.41 9.37
CA ASP A 102 17.85 -8.84 9.39
C ASP A 102 16.77 -9.25 8.35
N ALA A 103 16.23 -8.28 7.60
CA ALA A 103 15.19 -8.49 6.59
C ALA A 103 13.92 -9.21 7.12
N THR A 104 13.50 -8.87 8.34
CA THR A 104 12.27 -9.42 8.95
C THR A 104 11.10 -8.44 8.94
N ARG A 105 11.36 -7.13 8.91
CA ARG A 105 10.33 -6.09 8.91
C ARG A 105 10.66 -4.98 7.92
N ALA A 106 9.63 -4.42 7.31
CA ALA A 106 9.81 -3.29 6.40
C ALA A 106 8.60 -2.35 6.39
N VAL A 107 8.86 -1.09 6.08
CA VAL A 107 7.82 -0.10 5.75
C VAL A 107 8.05 0.35 4.32
N THR A 108 7.07 0.06 3.45
CA THR A 108 7.08 0.54 2.06
C THR A 108 6.09 1.68 1.92
N LYS A 109 6.53 2.77 1.31
CA LYS A 109 5.68 3.93 0.97
C LYS A 109 5.56 4.01 -0.53
N MET A 110 4.34 4.08 -1.03
CA MET A 110 4.04 4.26 -2.44
C MET A 110 3.17 5.50 -2.64
N LYS A 111 3.59 6.39 -3.53
CA LYS A 111 2.72 7.46 -4.03
C LYS A 111 1.80 6.91 -5.11
N ALA A 112 0.53 7.29 -5.07
CA ALA A 112 -0.43 6.92 -6.09
C ALA A 112 -1.41 8.06 -6.36
N THR A 113 -2.02 8.07 -7.55
CA THR A 113 -3.20 8.88 -7.84
C THR A 113 -4.38 7.95 -8.05
N ILE A 114 -5.47 8.19 -7.34
CA ILE A 114 -6.72 7.45 -7.46
C ILE A 114 -7.63 8.21 -8.42
N THR A 115 -8.16 7.53 -9.42
CA THR A 115 -9.14 8.09 -10.35
C THR A 115 -10.44 7.29 -10.25
N GLN A 116 -11.56 8.00 -10.13
CA GLN A 116 -12.90 7.41 -10.15
C GLN A 116 -13.86 8.29 -10.93
N ARG A 117 -14.69 7.67 -11.75
CA ARG A 117 -15.79 8.33 -12.45
C ARG A 117 -17.05 8.31 -11.60
N PHE A 118 -17.75 9.44 -11.60
CA PHE A 118 -19.05 9.62 -10.95
C PHE A 118 -20.07 10.18 -11.94
N LYS A 119 -21.34 10.05 -11.59
CA LYS A 119 -22.44 10.73 -12.27
C LYS A 119 -23.15 11.64 -11.29
N ILE A 120 -23.03 12.95 -11.48
CA ILE A 120 -23.66 13.98 -10.64
C ILE A 120 -24.71 14.69 -11.51
N ASP A 121 -25.97 14.64 -11.08
CA ASP A 121 -27.12 15.23 -11.80
C ASP A 121 -27.19 14.88 -13.29
N GLY A 122 -26.84 13.63 -13.63
CA GLY A 122 -26.86 13.14 -15.00
C GLY A 122 -25.55 13.34 -15.78
N VAL A 123 -24.60 14.11 -15.25
CA VAL A 123 -23.33 14.47 -15.91
C VAL A 123 -22.20 13.59 -15.39
N GLU A 124 -21.41 13.04 -16.31
CA GLU A 124 -20.19 12.30 -15.94
C GLU A 124 -19.08 13.26 -15.52
N VAL A 125 -18.46 12.98 -14.39
CA VAL A 125 -17.29 13.70 -13.88
C VAL A 125 -16.24 12.72 -13.40
N ASP A 126 -14.97 13.03 -13.64
CA ASP A 126 -13.85 12.26 -13.12
C ASP A 126 -13.24 13.00 -11.92
N ALA A 127 -13.04 12.30 -10.81
CA ALA A 127 -12.30 12.81 -9.67
C ALA A 127 -10.93 12.14 -9.61
N GLU A 128 -9.89 12.95 -9.42
CA GLU A 128 -8.53 12.47 -9.18
C GLU A 128 -8.07 12.91 -7.78
N ALA A 129 -7.47 11.98 -7.04
CA ALA A 129 -6.96 12.23 -5.70
C ALA A 129 -5.54 11.67 -5.55
N ASP A 130 -4.58 12.54 -5.28
CA ASP A 130 -3.24 12.13 -4.90
C ASP A 130 -3.21 11.59 -3.47
N CYS A 131 -2.58 10.44 -3.30
CA CYS A 131 -2.51 9.76 -2.02
C CYS A 131 -1.15 9.07 -1.82
N ARG A 132 -0.99 8.49 -0.64
CA ARG A 132 0.16 7.67 -0.28
C ARG A 132 -0.31 6.43 0.45
N PHE A 133 0.09 5.27 -0.03
CA PHE A 133 -0.02 4.03 0.70
C PHE A 133 1.22 3.82 1.57
N CYS A 134 1.00 3.40 2.81
CA CYS A 134 2.04 3.01 3.75
C CYS A 134 1.77 1.56 4.12
N PHE A 135 2.67 0.67 3.74
CA PHE A 135 2.57 -0.76 3.92
C PHE A 135 3.50 -1.21 5.04
N PHE A 136 2.99 -1.90 6.05
CA PHE A 136 3.77 -2.47 7.14
C PHE A 136 3.92 -3.98 6.92
N PHE A 137 5.07 -4.35 6.38
CA PHE A 137 5.39 -5.71 6.00
C PHE A 137 6.14 -6.45 7.12
N GLU A 138 5.82 -7.73 7.25
CA GLU A 138 6.51 -8.68 8.12
C GLU A 138 6.86 -9.94 7.34
N LYS A 139 8.01 -10.53 7.65
CA LYS A 139 8.44 -11.79 7.08
C LYS A 139 8.17 -12.93 8.07
N VAL A 140 7.23 -13.79 7.73
CA VAL A 140 6.85 -14.96 8.54
C VAL A 140 7.20 -16.21 7.74
N ASP A 141 7.97 -17.12 8.33
CA ASP A 141 8.42 -18.37 7.69
C ASP A 141 9.04 -18.16 6.29
N GLY A 142 9.84 -17.10 6.16
CA GLY A 142 10.53 -16.76 4.92
C GLY A 142 9.70 -16.00 3.88
N ARG A 143 8.41 -15.73 4.15
CA ARG A 143 7.48 -15.06 3.23
C ARG A 143 7.08 -13.68 3.75
N TRP A 144 7.19 -12.67 2.89
CA TRP A 144 6.67 -11.33 3.16
C TRP A 144 5.15 -11.29 3.02
N GLY A 145 4.52 -10.46 3.82
CA GLY A 145 3.09 -10.15 3.73
C GLY A 145 2.75 -8.93 4.56
N LEU A 146 1.63 -8.30 4.24
CA LEU A 146 1.09 -7.17 5.01
C LEU A 146 0.60 -7.66 6.37
N ASN A 147 0.88 -6.86 7.40
CA ASN A 147 0.29 -6.99 8.73
C ASN A 147 -0.63 -5.78 9.03
N LEU A 148 -0.24 -4.58 8.57
CA LEU A 148 -1.02 -3.33 8.64
C LEU A 148 -0.83 -2.47 7.40
#